data_AF-A0A251VMP1-F1
#
_entry.id   AF-A0A251VMP1-F1
#
_cell.length_a   1.000
_cell.length_b   1.000
_cell.length_c   1.000
_cell.angle_alpha   90.00
_cell.angle_beta   90.00
_cell.angle_gamma   90.00
#
_symmetry.space_group_name_H-M   'P 1'
#
loop_
_entity.id
_entity.type
_entity.pdbx_description
1 polymer ?
#
loop_
_entity_poly.entity_id
_entity_poly.type
_entity_poly.pdbx_seq_one_letter_code
_entity_poly.pdbx_strand_id
1 'polypeptide(L)'
;MDSEFYNAFATSTTPAAIAQAMNSENETGTTQKPPKLMSIEEYYGWKDRFENWVQENHLRSWECILEKYTLPRTELQVVKQISEFSEQERAMYRAEKMMISLLQQAIKEDIFILLQHDKTAKSIWDALKFAGRGH
;
A
#
# COMPACT_ATOMS: atom_id res chain seq x y z
N MET A 1 38.64 -30.83 -2.78
CA MET A 1 37.53 -30.12 -3.44
C MET A 1 36.38 -30.12 -2.44
N ASP A 2 36.34 -29.18 -1.48
CA ASP A 2 35.20 -29.04 -0.53
C ASP A 2 35.12 -27.63 0.11
N SER A 3 36.05 -26.71 -0.17
CA SER A 3 36.06 -25.35 0.39
C SER A 3 35.33 -24.31 -0.48
N GLU A 4 35.18 -24.55 -1.79
CA GLU A 4 34.46 -23.64 -2.69
C GLU A 4 32.94 -23.75 -2.56
N PHE A 5 32.41 -24.94 -2.26
CA PHE A 5 30.97 -25.14 -2.06
C PHE A 5 30.46 -24.53 -0.74
N TYR A 6 31.30 -24.47 0.30
CA TYR A 6 30.94 -23.87 1.60
C TYR A 6 30.91 -22.33 1.56
N ASN A 7 31.70 -21.71 0.66
CA ASN A 7 31.75 -20.26 0.49
C ASN A 7 30.60 -19.70 -0.37
N ALA A 8 29.85 -20.55 -1.10
CA ALA A 8 28.71 -20.11 -1.90
C ALA A 8 27.45 -19.77 -1.07
N PHE A 9 27.38 -20.24 0.19
CA PHE A 9 26.30 -19.92 1.13
C PHE A 9 26.71 -18.89 2.20
N ALA A 10 27.99 -18.51 2.25
CA ALA A 10 28.53 -17.55 3.20
C ALA A 10 28.80 -16.19 2.54
N THR A 11 27.86 -15.66 1.78
CA THR A 11 27.88 -14.21 1.51
C THR A 11 27.46 -13.50 2.79
N SER A 12 28.44 -13.13 3.61
CA SER A 12 28.23 -12.14 4.67
C SER A 12 27.83 -10.83 4.00
N THR A 13 26.52 -10.64 3.82
CA THR A 13 25.98 -9.41 3.24
C THR A 13 26.36 -8.28 4.18
N THR A 14 27.19 -7.35 3.70
CA THR A 14 27.64 -6.24 4.55
C THR A 14 26.44 -5.35 4.90
N PRO A 15 26.45 -4.67 6.07
CA PRO A 15 25.39 -3.73 6.42
C PRO A 15 25.12 -2.68 5.33
N ALA A 16 26.15 -2.27 4.59
CA ALA A 16 26.04 -1.36 3.45
C ALA A 16 25.27 -1.97 2.28
N ALA A 17 25.56 -3.23 1.90
CA ALA A 17 24.84 -3.92 0.84
C ALA A 17 23.37 -4.16 1.20
N ILE A 18 23.09 -4.46 2.47
CA ILE A 18 21.71 -4.59 2.99
C ILE A 18 20.98 -3.26 2.89
N ALA A 19 21.59 -2.16 3.34
CA ALA A 19 20.99 -0.82 3.26
C ALA A 19 20.71 -0.39 1.81
N GLN A 20 21.62 -0.71 0.88
CA GLN A 20 21.41 -0.45 -0.54
C GLN A 20 20.23 -1.24 -1.11
N ALA A 21 20.14 -2.54 -0.81
CA ALA A 21 19.01 -3.37 -1.23
C ALA A 21 17.68 -2.82 -0.69
N MET A 22 17.64 -2.47 0.61
CA MET A 22 16.45 -1.89 1.22
C MET A 22 16.04 -0.55 0.59
N ASN A 23 16.99 0.29 0.22
CA ASN A 23 16.71 1.57 -0.46
C ASN A 23 16.12 1.32 -1.85
N SER A 24 16.68 0.40 -2.62
CA SER A 24 16.14 0.02 -3.93
C SER A 24 14.72 -0.54 -3.81
N GLU A 25 14.48 -1.42 -2.82
CA GLU A 25 13.15 -1.97 -2.54
C GLU A 25 12.14 -0.88 -2.16
N ASN A 26 12.56 0.13 -1.37
CA ASN A 26 11.70 1.25 -1.04
C ASN A 26 11.38 2.11 -2.27
N GLU A 27 12.33 2.30 -3.18
CA GLU A 27 12.14 3.15 -4.35
C GLU A 27 11.18 2.54 -5.38
N THR A 28 11.36 1.25 -5.70
CA THR A 28 10.62 0.58 -6.78
C THR A 28 9.53 -0.37 -6.31
N GLY A 29 9.53 -0.74 -5.03
CA GLY A 29 8.74 -1.86 -4.53
C GLY A 29 9.33 -3.21 -4.91
N THR A 30 8.62 -4.27 -4.52
CA THR A 30 8.94 -5.68 -4.80
C THR A 30 7.71 -6.37 -5.38
N THR A 31 7.80 -7.63 -5.79
CA THR A 31 6.61 -8.40 -6.20
C THR A 31 5.58 -8.60 -5.10
N GLN A 32 5.95 -8.37 -3.83
CA GLN A 32 5.10 -8.60 -2.67
C GLN A 32 4.66 -7.31 -1.97
N LYS A 33 5.39 -6.20 -2.17
CA LYS A 33 5.19 -4.95 -1.45
C LYS A 33 5.30 -3.74 -2.37
N PRO A 34 4.43 -2.74 -2.20
CA PRO A 34 4.51 -1.49 -2.95
C PRO A 34 5.78 -0.70 -2.60
N PRO A 35 6.20 0.25 -3.46
CA PRO A 35 7.24 1.22 -3.12
C PRO A 35 6.84 2.04 -1.90
N LYS A 36 7.82 2.42 -1.09
CA LYS A 36 7.63 3.11 0.18
C LYS A 36 7.90 4.62 0.05
N LEU A 37 6.96 5.44 0.49
CA LEU A 37 7.08 6.87 0.63
C LEU A 37 7.91 7.19 1.86
N MET A 38 9.16 7.61 1.66
CA MET A 38 10.11 7.86 2.74
C MET A 38 10.03 9.30 3.28
N SER A 39 9.68 10.25 2.41
CA SER A 39 9.42 11.66 2.73
C SER A 39 8.17 12.14 2.00
N ILE A 40 7.40 13.03 2.63
CA ILE A 40 6.20 13.60 1.99
C ILE A 40 6.55 14.49 0.77
N GLU A 41 7.75 15.04 0.73
CA GLU A 41 8.28 15.84 -0.40
C GLU A 41 8.41 15.00 -1.68
N GLU A 42 8.59 13.69 -1.54
CA GLU A 42 8.70 12.75 -2.65
C GLU A 42 7.34 12.31 -3.19
N TYR A 43 6.23 12.79 -2.60
CA TYR A 43 4.88 12.31 -2.89
C TYR A 43 4.59 12.21 -4.39
N TYR A 44 4.86 13.27 -5.18
CA TYR A 44 4.53 13.26 -6.60
C TYR A 44 5.34 12.23 -7.39
N GLY A 45 6.62 12.04 -7.07
CA GLY A 45 7.45 11.03 -7.72
C GLY A 45 7.08 9.61 -7.29
N TRP A 46 6.76 9.43 -6.01
CA TRP A 46 6.33 8.15 -5.46
C TRP A 46 4.93 7.74 -5.94
N LYS A 47 4.00 8.70 -6.06
CA LYS A 47 2.59 8.49 -6.38
C LYS A 47 2.44 7.64 -7.64
N ASP A 48 3.14 7.97 -8.70
CA ASP A 48 3.00 7.29 -9.99
C ASP A 48 3.58 5.87 -9.95
N ARG A 49 4.67 5.65 -9.19
CA ARG A 49 5.22 4.31 -8.94
C ARG A 49 4.25 3.45 -8.13
N PHE A 50 3.68 4.01 -7.07
CA PHE A 50 2.69 3.32 -6.25
C PHE A 50 1.42 2.99 -7.03
N GLU A 51 0.89 3.95 -7.78
CA GLU A 51 -0.30 3.79 -8.62
C GLU A 51 -0.11 2.67 -9.65
N ASN A 52 1.01 2.68 -10.40
CA ASN A 52 1.31 1.62 -11.36
C ASN A 52 1.42 0.25 -10.69
N TRP A 53 2.18 0.16 -9.59
CA TRP A 53 2.35 -1.09 -8.86
C TRP A 53 1.01 -1.67 -8.38
N VAL A 54 0.14 -0.83 -7.81
CA VAL A 54 -1.18 -1.28 -7.31
C VAL A 54 -2.10 -1.66 -8.46
N GLN A 55 -2.11 -0.93 -9.57
CA GLN A 55 -2.94 -1.28 -10.73
C GLN A 55 -2.52 -2.62 -11.35
N GLU A 56 -1.22 -2.91 -11.43
CA GLU A 56 -0.71 -4.17 -11.96
C GLU A 56 -1.04 -5.37 -11.06
N ASN A 57 -0.95 -5.21 -9.73
CA ASN A 57 -1.05 -6.32 -8.78
C ASN A 57 -2.43 -6.45 -8.12
N HIS A 58 -3.14 -5.33 -7.94
CA HIS A 58 -4.34 -5.22 -7.12
C HIS A 58 -5.37 -4.22 -7.69
N LEU A 59 -5.62 -4.28 -9.00
CA LEU A 59 -6.52 -3.34 -9.71
C LEU A 59 -7.87 -3.13 -9.01
N ARG A 60 -8.51 -4.18 -8.50
CA ARG A 60 -9.79 -4.05 -7.80
C ARG A 60 -9.70 -3.20 -6.53
N SER A 61 -8.57 -3.23 -5.85
CA SER A 61 -8.30 -2.42 -4.66
C SER A 61 -8.08 -0.95 -5.04
N TRP A 62 -7.44 -0.70 -6.19
CA TRP A 62 -7.25 0.66 -6.72
C TRP A 62 -8.57 1.40 -6.94
N GLU A 63 -9.61 0.70 -7.41
CA GLU A 63 -10.93 1.27 -7.61
C GLU A 63 -11.50 1.93 -6.34
N CYS A 64 -11.15 1.45 -5.15
CA CYS A 64 -11.60 2.00 -3.88
C CYS A 64 -11.00 3.37 -3.52
N ILE A 65 -9.93 3.79 -4.21
CA ILE A 65 -9.39 5.16 -4.12
C ILE A 65 -10.14 6.10 -5.07
N LEU A 66 -10.52 5.59 -6.24
CA LEU A 66 -11.28 6.34 -7.24
C LEU A 66 -12.69 6.62 -6.74
N GLU A 67 -13.35 5.59 -6.24
CA GLU A 67 -14.71 5.65 -5.70
C GLU A 67 -14.71 5.31 -4.21
N LYS A 68 -15.28 6.20 -3.39
CA LYS A 68 -15.33 5.97 -1.94
C LYS A 68 -16.10 4.69 -1.66
N TYR A 69 -15.43 3.70 -1.06
CA TYR A 69 -16.12 2.52 -0.58
C TYR A 69 -17.20 2.89 0.44
N THR A 70 -18.40 2.36 0.25
CA THR A 70 -19.50 2.46 1.20
C THR A 70 -19.94 1.07 1.63
N LEU A 71 -20.24 0.91 2.92
CA LEU A 71 -20.77 -0.34 3.43
C LEU A 71 -22.10 -0.67 2.75
N PRO A 72 -22.28 -1.93 2.30
CA PRO A 72 -23.53 -2.41 1.73
C PRO A 72 -24.73 -2.15 2.65
N ARG A 73 -25.86 -1.78 2.04
CA ARG A 73 -27.12 -1.49 2.75
C ARG A 73 -28.25 -2.35 2.23
N THR A 74 -29.21 -2.66 3.11
CA THR A 74 -30.47 -3.29 2.75
C THR A 74 -31.38 -2.29 2.00
N GLU A 75 -32.49 -2.77 1.47
CA GLU A 75 -33.52 -1.91 0.84
C GLU A 75 -34.04 -0.81 1.79
N LEU A 76 -34.02 -1.10 3.10
CA LEU A 76 -34.41 -0.16 4.17
C LEU A 76 -33.28 0.78 4.61
N GLN A 77 -32.19 0.89 3.83
CA GLN A 77 -31.02 1.72 4.14
C GLN A 77 -30.25 1.35 5.41
N VAL A 78 -30.49 0.16 5.98
CA VAL A 78 -29.76 -0.35 7.13
C VAL A 78 -28.45 -0.98 6.66
N VAL A 79 -27.34 -0.70 7.33
CA VAL A 79 -26.04 -1.31 7.02
C VAL A 79 -26.13 -2.82 7.24
N LYS A 80 -25.77 -3.60 6.21
CA LYS A 80 -25.74 -5.05 6.28
C LYS A 80 -24.64 -5.53 7.21
N GLN A 81 -24.84 -6.67 7.87
CA GLN A 81 -23.75 -7.39 8.53
C GLN A 81 -22.90 -8.13 7.49
N ILE A 82 -21.62 -8.40 7.82
CA ILE A 82 -20.70 -9.12 6.93
C ILE A 82 -21.25 -10.49 6.52
N SER A 83 -22.02 -11.16 7.39
CA SER A 83 -22.69 -12.44 7.08
C SER A 83 -23.71 -12.33 5.94
N GLU A 84 -24.30 -11.17 5.75
CA GLU A 84 -25.36 -10.89 4.78
C GLU A 84 -24.83 -10.35 3.44
N PHE A 85 -23.52 -10.14 3.34
CA PHE A 85 -22.91 -9.63 2.12
C PHE A 85 -23.00 -10.68 1.01
N SER A 86 -23.45 -10.23 -0.17
CA SER A 86 -23.30 -10.97 -1.42
C SER A 86 -21.82 -11.20 -1.74
N GLU A 87 -21.53 -12.11 -2.66
CA GLU A 87 -20.15 -12.36 -3.07
C GLU A 87 -19.46 -11.09 -3.60
N GLN A 88 -20.18 -10.30 -4.38
CA GLN A 88 -19.69 -9.02 -4.91
C GLN A 88 -19.43 -7.99 -3.80
N GLU A 89 -20.33 -7.90 -2.82
CA GLU A 89 -20.18 -7.01 -1.66
C GLU A 89 -18.97 -7.42 -0.80
N ARG A 90 -18.74 -8.72 -0.62
CA ARG A 90 -17.55 -9.26 0.05
C ARG A 90 -16.28 -8.96 -0.73
N ALA A 91 -16.30 -9.09 -2.05
CA ALA A 91 -15.17 -8.76 -2.91
C ALA A 91 -14.77 -7.29 -2.75
N MET A 92 -15.75 -6.37 -2.76
CA MET A 92 -15.51 -4.94 -2.53
C MET A 92 -15.01 -4.64 -1.13
N TYR A 93 -15.59 -5.26 -0.11
CA TYR A 93 -15.11 -5.11 1.26
C TYR A 93 -13.65 -5.56 1.41
N ARG A 94 -13.28 -6.71 0.80
CA ARG A 94 -11.90 -7.21 0.80
C ARG A 94 -10.96 -6.27 0.03
N ALA A 95 -11.40 -5.75 -1.11
CA ALA A 95 -10.64 -4.79 -1.92
C ALA A 95 -10.34 -3.50 -1.13
N GLU A 96 -11.33 -2.95 -0.42
CA GLU A 96 -11.14 -1.78 0.45
C GLU A 96 -10.11 -2.08 1.56
N LYS A 97 -10.24 -3.23 2.25
CA LYS A 97 -9.29 -3.62 3.29
C LYS A 97 -7.89 -3.85 2.75
N MET A 98 -7.78 -4.42 1.56
CA MET A 98 -6.49 -4.59 0.88
C MET A 98 -5.87 -3.23 0.54
N MET A 99 -6.64 -2.30 -0.03
CA MET A 99 -6.13 -0.98 -0.38
C MET A 99 -5.63 -0.20 0.85
N ILE A 100 -6.36 -0.25 1.97
CA ILE A 100 -5.93 0.34 3.24
C ILE A 100 -4.59 -0.29 3.69
N SER A 101 -4.48 -1.61 3.65
CA SER A 101 -3.24 -2.32 4.02
C SER A 101 -2.06 -1.93 3.13
N LEU A 102 -2.27 -1.82 1.82
CA LEU A 102 -1.25 -1.40 0.86
C LEU A 102 -0.77 0.03 1.16
N LEU A 103 -1.69 0.95 1.45
CA LEU A 103 -1.33 2.32 1.85
C LEU A 103 -0.54 2.35 3.15
N GLN A 104 -0.94 1.57 4.17
CA GLN A 104 -0.21 1.49 5.43
C GLN A 104 1.20 0.90 5.27
N GLN A 105 1.40 -0.04 4.35
CA GLN A 105 2.72 -0.59 4.05
C GLN A 105 3.60 0.40 3.28
N ALA A 106 2.98 1.15 2.37
CA ALA A 106 3.68 2.05 1.46
C ALA A 106 3.95 3.43 2.06
N ILE A 107 3.26 3.84 3.13
CA ILE A 107 3.46 5.15 3.77
C ILE A 107 4.31 4.93 5.02
N LYS A 108 5.37 5.72 5.20
CA LYS A 108 6.14 5.70 6.44
C LYS A 108 5.26 6.17 7.62
N GLU A 109 5.41 5.50 8.77
CA GLU A 109 4.52 5.69 9.93
C GLU A 109 4.44 7.15 10.40
N ASP A 110 5.55 7.86 10.40
CA ASP A 110 5.64 9.28 10.78
C ASP A 110 4.82 10.20 9.86
N ILE A 111 4.72 9.88 8.57
CA ILE A 111 3.81 10.54 7.63
C ILE A 111 2.37 10.14 7.94
N PHE A 112 2.12 8.84 8.10
CA PHE A 112 0.77 8.29 8.26
C PHE A 112 0.03 8.87 9.47
N ILE A 113 0.68 8.93 10.64
CA ILE A 113 0.05 9.45 11.88
C ILE A 113 -0.33 10.94 11.81
N LEU A 114 0.26 11.70 10.89
CA LEU A 114 -0.03 13.12 10.71
C LEU A 114 -1.21 13.37 9.76
N LEU A 115 -1.62 12.36 8.98
CA LEU A 115 -2.73 12.49 8.03
C LEU A 115 -4.07 12.59 8.77
N GLN A 116 -4.89 13.57 8.37
CA GLN A 116 -6.27 13.68 8.81
C GLN A 116 -7.17 12.89 7.85
N HIS A 117 -7.60 11.69 8.26
CA HIS A 117 -8.36 10.77 7.40
C HIS A 117 -9.46 10.01 8.15
N ASP A 118 -10.47 9.51 7.44
CA ASP A 118 -11.64 8.79 8.01
C ASP A 118 -11.51 7.27 7.97
N LYS A 119 -10.27 6.79 7.82
CA LYS A 119 -9.88 5.36 7.72
C LYS A 119 -10.45 4.62 6.50
N THR A 120 -10.98 5.32 5.50
CA THR A 120 -11.21 4.74 4.16
C THR A 120 -9.96 4.88 3.29
N ALA A 121 -9.75 3.96 2.35
CA ALA A 121 -8.64 4.02 1.40
C ALA A 121 -8.58 5.36 0.68
N LYS A 122 -9.74 5.82 0.18
CA LYS A 122 -9.89 7.12 -0.46
C LYS A 122 -9.49 8.28 0.45
N SER A 123 -9.94 8.31 1.70
CA SER A 123 -9.60 9.41 2.61
C SER A 123 -8.10 9.48 2.92
N ILE A 124 -7.43 8.34 3.05
CA ILE A 124 -5.99 8.27 3.27
C ILE A 124 -5.27 8.83 2.04
N TRP A 125 -5.69 8.41 0.85
CA TRP A 125 -5.12 8.88 -0.41
C TRP A 125 -5.31 10.39 -0.62
N ASP A 126 -6.53 10.89 -0.39
CA ASP A 126 -6.85 12.30 -0.55
C ASP A 126 -6.11 13.17 0.49
N ALA A 127 -5.97 12.69 1.73
CA ALA A 127 -5.16 13.35 2.76
C ALA A 127 -3.68 13.40 2.39
N LEU A 128 -3.14 12.31 1.84
CA LEU A 128 -1.74 12.25 1.38
C LEU A 128 -1.50 13.22 0.20
N LYS A 129 -2.44 13.26 -0.75
CA LYS A 129 -2.41 14.21 -1.87
C LYS A 129 -2.46 15.66 -1.41
N PHE A 130 -3.23 15.95 -0.36
CA PHE A 130 -3.27 17.27 0.23
C PHE A 130 -1.95 17.63 0.91
N ALA A 131 -1.40 16.71 1.71
CA ALA A 131 -0.12 16.91 2.39
C ALA A 131 1.04 17.14 1.42
N GLY A 132 1.12 16.37 0.32
CA GLY A 132 2.15 16.54 -0.71
C GLY A 132 2.05 17.83 -1.53
N ARG A 133 0.95 18.59 -1.44
CA ARG A 133 0.81 19.92 -2.09
C ARG A 133 1.37 21.06 -1.25
N GLY A 134 1.57 20.84 0.05
CA GLY A 134 2.07 21.85 0.98
C GLY A 134 3.58 22.06 0.93
N HIS A 135 4.27 21.37 0.03
CA HIS A 135 5.73 21.38 -0.17
C HIS A 135 6.07 21.78 -1.60
#